data_AF-A0A7J2PXM5-F1
#
_entry.id   AF-A0A7J2PXM5-F1
#
_cell.length_a   1.000
_cell.length_b   1.000
_cell.length_c   1.000
_cell.angle_alpha   90.00
_cell.angle_beta   90.00
_cell.angle_gamma   90.00
#
_symmetry.space_group_name_H-M   'P 1'
#
loop_
_entity.id
_entity.type
_entity.pdbx_description
1 polymer ?
#
loop_
_entity_poly.entity_id
_entity_poly.type
_entity_poly.pdbx_seq_one_letter_code
_entity_poly.pdbx_strand_id
1 'polypeptide(L)'
;VGLIGIERKSADDFVGSVMDGTLFEQVLDMSKVFDLTIVIVIGDIMKIKSKINNNSKWGAVASLITKFGASLFMCPDDEVFAYTILNIFKKCQTSIDLSKIRRPKILKIGRELGAISCAKGIGSGNAKMILKHFRIKDLANIDNPEIISDKIKFIGIKKATNIINLFQGYEDPDFLSDIDVMVFEKYLKLAINNYLNPQSGSNEKQLDNMTKILKEYIDMGVIRGLRDGKNIFN
;
A
#
# COMPACT_ATOMS: atom_id res chain seq x y z
N VAL A 1 30.80 11.07 -5.48
CA VAL A 1 29.33 10.95 -5.39
C VAL A 1 29.03 9.62 -4.74
N GLY A 2 28.33 9.60 -3.61
CA GLY A 2 28.01 8.38 -2.86
C GLY A 2 26.62 7.88 -3.22
N LEU A 3 26.37 6.57 -3.14
CA LEU A 3 25.05 6.01 -3.42
C LEU A 3 24.00 6.42 -2.37
N ILE A 4 24.42 6.65 -1.12
CA ILE A 4 23.50 6.86 0.01
C ILE A 4 24.05 7.92 0.95
N GLY A 5 23.20 8.90 1.30
CA GLY A 5 23.44 9.87 2.35
C GLY A 5 22.51 9.59 3.53
N ILE A 6 23.06 9.54 4.75
CA ILE A 6 22.27 9.29 5.96
C ILE A 6 22.41 10.48 6.92
N GLU A 7 21.29 11.09 7.26
CA GLU A 7 21.15 12.18 8.24
C GLU A 7 20.62 11.61 9.56
N ARG A 8 21.41 11.68 10.64
CA ARG A 8 20.99 11.23 11.98
C ARG A 8 20.57 12.43 12.81
N LYS A 9 19.33 12.41 13.32
CA LYS A 9 18.76 13.48 14.15
C LYS A 9 18.13 12.94 15.41
N SER A 10 18.26 13.66 16.53
CA SER A 10 17.38 13.40 17.68
C SER A 10 15.96 13.90 17.39
N ALA A 11 14.96 13.40 18.10
CA ALA A 11 13.58 13.87 17.97
C ALA A 11 13.45 15.38 18.28
N ASP A 12 14.17 15.87 19.28
CA ASP A 12 14.23 17.30 19.63
C ASP A 12 14.83 18.13 18.49
N ASP A 13 16.00 17.73 17.98
CA ASP A 13 16.68 18.42 16.88
C ASP A 13 15.88 18.36 15.58
N PHE A 14 15.16 17.27 15.34
CA PHE A 14 14.25 17.14 14.21
C PHE A 14 13.16 18.19 14.29
N VAL A 15 12.43 18.24 15.42
CA VAL A 15 11.34 19.21 15.62
C VAL A 15 11.86 20.65 15.56
N GLY A 16 13.01 20.94 16.17
CA GLY A 16 13.67 22.25 16.06
C GLY A 16 13.97 22.64 14.62
N SER A 17 14.64 21.76 13.86
CA SER A 17 14.98 22.04 12.46
C SER A 17 13.79 22.09 11.50
N VAL A 18 12.68 21.43 11.84
CA VAL A 18 11.42 21.60 11.11
C VAL A 18 10.85 22.99 11.35
N MET A 19 10.89 23.48 12.60
CA MET A 19 10.44 24.84 12.92
C MET A 19 11.30 25.91 12.26
N ASP A 20 12.61 25.69 12.21
CA ASP A 20 13.57 26.64 11.63
C ASP A 20 13.68 26.51 10.10
N GLY A 21 13.09 25.48 9.49
CA GLY A 21 13.13 25.19 8.06
C GLY A 21 14.44 24.58 7.55
N THR A 22 15.50 24.58 8.37
CA THR A 22 16.85 24.11 8.01
C THR A 22 16.90 22.64 7.62
N LEU A 23 16.01 21.80 8.15
CA LEU A 23 15.95 20.38 7.79
C LEU A 23 15.71 20.17 6.29
N PHE A 24 14.83 20.98 5.70
CA PHE A 24 14.45 20.82 4.30
C PHE A 24 15.60 21.22 3.37
N GLU A 25 16.37 22.23 3.75
CA GLU A 25 17.58 22.64 3.02
C GLU A 25 18.65 21.54 3.07
N GLN A 26 18.92 20.99 4.26
CA GLN A 26 19.87 19.89 4.45
C GLN A 26 19.52 18.68 3.58
N VAL A 27 18.25 18.26 3.61
CA VAL A 27 17.78 17.10 2.84
C VAL A 27 17.80 17.37 1.33
N LEU A 28 17.46 18.59 0.91
CA LEU A 28 17.53 19.00 -0.50
C LEU A 28 18.97 19.04 -1.01
N ASP A 29 19.93 19.47 -0.19
CA ASP A 29 21.33 19.47 -0.58
C ASP A 29 21.91 18.06 -0.63
N MET A 30 21.52 17.19 0.31
CA MET A 30 21.87 15.78 0.25
C MET A 30 21.32 15.09 -0.99
N SER A 31 20.06 15.34 -1.37
CA SER A 31 19.44 14.69 -2.54
C SER A 31 20.07 15.09 -3.88
N LYS A 32 20.81 16.21 -3.93
CA LYS A 32 21.63 16.59 -5.10
C LYS A 32 22.91 15.77 -5.23
N VAL A 33 23.39 15.17 -4.13
CA VAL A 33 24.70 14.51 -4.04
C VAL A 33 24.58 12.99 -3.89
N PHE A 34 23.47 12.50 -3.34
CA PHE A 34 23.22 11.09 -3.09
C PHE A 34 21.97 10.61 -3.83
N ASP A 35 22.05 9.43 -4.42
CA ASP A 35 20.90 8.82 -5.12
C ASP A 35 19.77 8.45 -4.13
N LEU A 36 20.13 8.12 -2.89
CA LEU A 36 19.20 7.85 -1.81
C LEU A 36 19.56 8.66 -0.55
N THR A 37 18.71 9.62 -0.22
CA THR A 37 18.78 10.38 1.04
C THR A 37 17.89 9.71 2.08
N ILE A 38 18.47 9.36 3.23
CA ILE A 38 17.77 8.75 4.36
C ILE A 38 17.91 9.67 5.58
N VAL A 39 16.79 10.07 6.17
CA VAL A 39 16.76 10.76 7.46
C VAL A 39 16.36 9.74 8.52
N ILE A 40 17.18 9.60 9.57
CA ILE A 40 16.89 8.72 10.70
C ILE A 40 16.74 9.55 11.97
N VAL A 41 15.54 9.53 12.53
CA VAL A 41 15.20 10.26 13.76
C VAL A 41 15.26 9.31 14.94
N ILE A 42 15.94 9.69 16.02
CA ILE A 42 16.08 8.90 17.24
C ILE A 42 15.18 9.50 18.32
N GLY A 43 14.26 8.69 18.82
CA GLY A 43 13.23 9.05 19.78
C GLY A 43 11.89 9.34 19.14
N ASP A 44 10.94 9.79 19.96
CA ASP A 44 9.55 10.02 19.57
C ASP A 44 9.25 11.51 19.43
N ILE A 45 9.10 11.97 18.18
CA ILE A 45 8.79 13.37 17.85
C ILE A 45 7.47 13.86 18.46
N MET A 46 6.56 12.94 18.80
CA MET A 46 5.25 13.26 19.38
C MET A 46 5.37 13.62 20.86
N LYS A 47 6.41 13.15 21.55
CA LYS A 47 6.69 13.48 22.95
C LYS A 47 7.40 14.82 23.11
N ILE A 48 7.97 15.36 22.04
CA ILE A 48 8.68 16.64 22.08
C ILE A 48 7.69 17.80 22.25
N LYS A 49 7.88 18.60 23.31
CA LYS A 49 7.09 19.81 23.52
C LYS A 49 7.63 20.94 22.64
N SER A 50 6.80 21.49 21.77
CA SER A 50 7.20 22.51 20.80
C SER A 50 6.07 23.49 20.48
N LYS A 51 6.41 24.60 19.82
CA LYS A 51 5.41 25.57 19.33
C LYS A 51 4.55 25.01 18.20
N ILE A 52 5.10 24.08 17.41
CA ILE A 52 4.34 23.39 16.37
C ILE A 52 3.55 22.23 16.95
N ASN A 53 2.32 22.06 16.45
CA ASN A 53 1.44 20.98 16.87
C ASN A 53 1.79 19.65 16.18
N ASN A 54 1.19 18.57 16.66
CA ASN A 54 1.39 17.20 16.18
C ASN A 54 1.08 17.04 14.68
N ASN A 55 0.05 17.71 14.17
CA ASN A 55 -0.29 17.67 12.75
C ASN A 55 0.78 18.33 11.88
N SER A 56 1.40 19.41 12.37
CA SER A 56 2.48 20.10 11.66
C SER A 56 3.74 19.24 11.60
N LYS A 57 4.05 18.50 12.68
CA LYS A 57 5.15 17.53 12.69
C LYS A 57 4.94 16.42 11.64
N TRP A 58 3.74 15.86 11.55
CA TRP A 58 3.41 14.88 10.52
C TRP A 58 3.36 15.47 9.11
N GLY A 59 2.94 16.72 8.97
CA GLY A 59 3.00 17.45 7.70
C GLY A 59 4.44 17.62 7.20
N ALA A 60 5.38 17.89 8.10
CA ALA A 60 6.80 17.95 7.77
C ALA A 60 7.33 16.57 7.32
N VAL A 61 6.99 15.50 8.04
CA VAL A 61 7.30 14.11 7.64
C VAL A 61 6.76 13.80 6.25
N ALA A 62 5.49 14.10 5.99
CA ALA A 62 4.88 13.89 4.68
C ALA A 62 5.59 14.69 3.58
N SER A 63 5.96 15.95 3.87
CA SER A 63 6.69 16.81 2.93
C SER A 63 8.06 16.23 2.57
N LEU A 64 8.85 15.78 3.58
CA LEU A 64 10.15 15.14 3.35
C LEU A 64 10.07 13.94 2.41
N ILE A 65 9.07 13.09 2.61
CA ILE A 65 8.89 11.87 1.82
C ILE A 65 8.41 12.20 0.40
N THR A 66 7.42 13.09 0.28
CA THR A 66 6.73 13.32 -1.00
C THR A 66 7.38 14.37 -1.89
N LYS A 67 7.89 15.46 -1.30
CA LYS A 67 8.45 16.60 -2.06
C LYS A 67 9.96 16.52 -2.20
N PHE A 68 10.64 16.02 -1.17
CA PHE A 68 12.10 15.96 -1.14
C PHE A 68 12.65 14.57 -1.48
N GLY A 69 11.76 13.57 -1.67
CA GLY A 69 12.13 12.21 -2.05
C GLY A 69 12.97 11.48 -1.00
N ALA A 70 12.98 11.96 0.24
CA ALA A 70 13.77 11.36 1.30
C ALA A 70 13.07 10.13 1.87
N SER A 71 13.85 9.10 2.18
CA SER A 71 13.39 8.02 3.07
C SER A 71 13.48 8.50 4.52
N LEU A 72 12.46 8.22 5.33
CA LEU A 72 12.46 8.56 6.75
C LEU A 72 12.29 7.30 7.61
N PHE A 73 13.13 7.14 8.63
CA PHE A 73 13.02 6.09 9.63
C PHE A 73 13.06 6.68 11.03
N MET A 74 12.22 6.18 11.94
CA MET A 74 12.25 6.58 13.35
C MET A 74 12.74 5.40 14.20
N CYS A 75 13.87 5.58 14.86
CA CYS A 75 14.44 4.65 15.84
C CYS A 75 13.97 5.05 17.24
N PRO A 76 13.72 4.09 18.16
CA PRO A 76 13.48 4.41 19.55
C PRO A 76 14.74 4.94 20.27
N ASP A 77 15.92 4.45 19.88
CA ASP A 77 17.19 4.71 20.55
C ASP A 77 18.41 4.54 19.61
N ASP A 78 19.60 4.87 20.12
CA ASP A 78 20.86 4.77 19.40
C ASP A 78 21.29 3.33 19.11
N GLU A 79 20.84 2.35 19.89
CA GLU A 79 21.16 0.94 19.66
C GLU A 79 20.46 0.45 18.38
N VAL A 80 19.16 0.71 18.24
CA VAL A 80 18.41 0.40 17.02
C VAL A 80 18.96 1.18 15.83
N PHE A 81 19.38 2.43 16.02
CA PHE A 81 20.08 3.20 14.99
C PHE A 81 21.33 2.47 14.50
N ALA A 82 22.22 2.04 15.39
CA ALA A 82 23.45 1.34 15.03
C ALA A 82 23.18 0.05 14.25
N TYR A 83 22.22 -0.76 14.70
CA TYR A 83 21.80 -1.97 13.97
C TYR A 83 21.24 -1.64 12.59
N THR A 84 20.44 -0.57 12.47
CA THR A 84 19.84 -0.15 11.21
C THR A 84 20.91 0.26 10.21
N ILE A 85 21.85 1.11 10.62
CA ILE A 85 22.97 1.55 9.78
C ILE A 85 23.80 0.37 9.30
N LEU A 86 24.17 -0.55 10.20
CA LEU A 86 24.94 -1.74 9.85
C LEU A 86 24.22 -2.59 8.79
N ASN A 87 22.89 -2.74 8.91
CA ASN A 87 22.09 -3.50 7.96
C ASN A 87 21.94 -2.78 6.61
N ILE A 88 21.77 -1.45 6.62
CA ILE A 88 21.76 -0.64 5.39
C ILE A 88 23.07 -0.88 4.64
N PHE A 89 24.22 -0.66 5.29
CA PHE A 89 25.52 -0.86 4.63
C PHE A 89 25.70 -2.27 4.07
N LYS A 90 25.33 -3.32 4.83
CA LYS A 90 25.39 -4.71 4.35
C LYS A 90 24.52 -4.94 3.12
N LYS A 91 23.31 -4.37 3.09
CA LYS A 91 22.37 -4.56 1.98
C LYS A 91 22.77 -3.78 0.74
N CYS A 92 23.35 -2.61 0.90
CA CYS A 92 23.79 -1.76 -0.20
C CYS A 92 25.02 -2.31 -0.93
N GLN A 93 25.84 -3.12 -0.25
CA GLN A 93 26.96 -3.83 -0.87
C GLN A 93 26.54 -5.11 -1.62
N THR A 94 25.32 -5.60 -1.39
CA THR A 94 24.82 -6.82 -2.05
C THR A 94 23.87 -6.49 -3.18
N SER A 95 24.14 -6.99 -4.39
CA SER A 95 23.12 -7.02 -5.43
C SER A 95 21.92 -7.84 -4.95
N ILE A 96 20.71 -7.29 -5.02
CA ILE A 96 19.49 -8.01 -4.66
C ILE A 96 19.33 -9.16 -5.66
N ASP A 97 19.57 -10.39 -5.21
CA ASP A 97 19.23 -11.58 -5.95
C ASP A 97 17.71 -11.79 -5.89
N LEU A 98 17.01 -11.24 -6.90
CA LEU A 98 15.56 -11.33 -7.04
C LEU A 98 15.06 -12.79 -7.13
N SER A 99 15.94 -13.77 -7.39
CA SER A 99 15.59 -15.19 -7.41
C SER A 99 15.34 -15.77 -6.00
N LYS A 100 15.87 -15.12 -4.95
CA LYS A 100 15.68 -15.51 -3.54
C LYS A 100 14.40 -14.94 -2.92
N ILE A 101 13.73 -14.00 -3.60
CA ILE A 101 12.37 -13.61 -3.22
C ILE A 101 11.48 -14.83 -3.49
N ARG A 102 11.14 -15.56 -2.42
CA ARG A 102 10.25 -16.74 -2.48
C ARG A 102 8.91 -16.31 -3.05
N ARG A 103 8.74 -16.46 -4.37
CA ARG A 103 7.42 -16.48 -4.99
C ARG A 103 6.71 -17.71 -4.44
N PRO A 104 5.46 -17.60 -3.92
CA PRO A 104 4.73 -18.76 -3.46
C PRO A 104 4.75 -19.83 -4.55
N LYS A 105 5.09 -21.09 -4.20
CA LYS A 105 4.96 -22.21 -5.15
C LYS A 105 3.48 -22.38 -5.45
N ILE A 106 3.01 -21.79 -6.54
CA ILE A 106 1.63 -21.96 -6.98
C ILE A 106 1.51 -23.41 -7.46
N LEU A 107 0.81 -24.25 -6.68
CA LEU A 107 0.35 -25.57 -7.12
C LEU A 107 -0.39 -25.39 -8.44
N LYS A 108 -0.25 -26.32 -9.40
CA LYS A 108 -0.85 -26.20 -10.75
C LYS A 108 -2.32 -25.77 -10.67
N ILE A 109 -3.10 -26.47 -9.83
CA ILE A 109 -4.52 -26.20 -9.48
C ILE A 109 -4.78 -24.76 -9.02
N GLY A 110 -3.81 -24.14 -8.35
CA GLY A 110 -3.90 -22.77 -7.85
C GLY A 110 -3.76 -21.73 -8.95
N ARG A 111 -3.08 -22.05 -10.07
CA ARG A 111 -3.03 -21.16 -11.24
C ARG A 111 -4.36 -21.10 -11.93
N GLU A 112 -4.98 -22.26 -12.20
CA GLU A 112 -6.27 -22.27 -12.88
C GLU A 112 -7.36 -21.67 -12.00
N LEU A 113 -7.36 -22.02 -10.71
CA LEU A 113 -8.30 -21.46 -9.74
C LEU A 113 -8.10 -19.95 -9.58
N GLY A 114 -6.86 -19.50 -9.50
CA GLY A 114 -6.51 -18.07 -9.46
C GLY A 114 -7.01 -17.32 -10.69
N ALA A 115 -6.74 -17.84 -11.89
CA ALA A 115 -7.16 -17.23 -13.14
C ALA A 115 -8.68 -17.03 -13.21
N ILE A 116 -9.47 -18.07 -12.89
CA ILE A 116 -10.94 -17.97 -12.92
C ILE A 116 -11.48 -17.07 -11.80
N SER A 117 -10.81 -17.02 -10.64
CA SER A 117 -11.22 -16.15 -9.54
C SER A 117 -10.98 -14.66 -9.82
N CYS A 118 -10.27 -14.31 -10.90
CA CYS A 118 -10.13 -12.92 -11.33
C CYS A 118 -11.40 -12.37 -11.98
N ALA A 119 -12.33 -13.23 -12.43
CA ALA A 119 -13.61 -12.76 -12.97
C ALA A 119 -14.44 -12.09 -11.86
N LYS A 120 -15.00 -10.91 -12.17
CA LYS A 120 -15.80 -10.11 -11.22
C LYS A 120 -16.90 -10.96 -10.58
N GLY A 121 -16.94 -11.00 -9.24
CA GLY A 121 -17.95 -11.77 -8.49
C GLY A 121 -17.75 -13.30 -8.47
N ILE A 122 -16.58 -13.79 -8.90
CA ILE A 122 -16.20 -15.21 -8.84
C ILE A 122 -15.12 -15.41 -7.76
N GLY A 123 -15.53 -15.89 -6.59
CA GLY A 123 -14.58 -16.32 -5.55
C GLY A 123 -14.03 -17.73 -5.78
N SER A 124 -13.06 -18.13 -4.96
CA SER A 124 -12.38 -19.43 -5.01
C SER A 124 -13.33 -20.65 -4.99
N GLY A 125 -14.44 -20.57 -4.24
CA GLY A 125 -15.46 -21.61 -4.19
C GLY A 125 -16.17 -21.82 -5.53
N ASN A 126 -16.59 -20.73 -6.18
CA ASN A 126 -17.23 -20.77 -7.50
C ASN A 126 -16.21 -21.18 -8.58
N ALA A 127 -14.99 -20.62 -8.53
CA ALA A 127 -13.90 -21.01 -9.43
C ALA A 127 -13.60 -22.52 -9.38
N LYS A 128 -13.57 -23.10 -8.17
CA LYS A 128 -13.40 -24.54 -7.99
C LYS A 128 -14.56 -25.35 -8.59
N MET A 129 -15.80 -24.87 -8.49
CA MET A 129 -16.95 -25.52 -9.14
C MET A 129 -16.89 -25.42 -10.67
N ILE A 130 -16.47 -24.28 -11.21
CA ILE A 130 -16.30 -24.07 -12.66
C ILE A 130 -15.26 -25.03 -13.22
N LEU A 131 -14.10 -25.12 -12.57
CA LEU A 131 -13.00 -25.98 -13.01
C LEU A 131 -13.28 -27.49 -12.89
N LYS A 132 -14.35 -27.89 -12.17
CA LYS A 132 -14.84 -29.28 -12.20
C LYS A 132 -15.58 -29.61 -13.51
N HIS A 133 -16.15 -28.62 -14.19
CA HIS A 133 -17.02 -28.82 -15.36
C HIS A 133 -16.37 -28.34 -16.67
N PHE A 134 -15.46 -27.38 -16.59
CA PHE A 134 -14.82 -26.77 -17.76
C PHE A 134 -13.32 -26.63 -17.56
N ARG A 135 -12.55 -26.89 -18.63
CA ARG A 135 -11.14 -26.48 -18.67
C ARG A 135 -11.08 -25.01 -19.04
N ILE A 136 -10.01 -24.32 -18.64
CA ILE A 136 -9.79 -22.90 -18.99
C ILE A 136 -9.91 -22.66 -20.50
N LYS A 137 -9.28 -23.52 -21.31
CA LYS A 137 -9.35 -23.41 -22.77
C LYS A 137 -10.77 -23.55 -23.32
N ASP A 138 -11.64 -24.29 -22.62
CA ASP A 138 -13.02 -24.46 -23.05
C ASP A 138 -13.80 -23.18 -22.71
N LEU A 139 -13.59 -22.62 -21.50
CA LEU A 139 -14.19 -21.34 -21.08
C LEU A 139 -13.81 -20.17 -21.99
N ALA A 140 -12.55 -20.12 -22.45
CA ALA A 140 -12.07 -19.06 -23.33
C ALA A 140 -12.75 -19.03 -24.70
N ASN A 141 -13.41 -20.13 -25.10
CA ASN A 141 -14.09 -20.25 -26.38
C ASN A 141 -15.62 -20.18 -26.24
N ILE A 142 -16.15 -19.93 -25.04
CA ILE A 142 -17.59 -19.79 -24.81
C ILE A 142 -17.97 -18.32 -24.96
N ASP A 143 -18.95 -18.04 -25.81
CA ASP A 143 -19.54 -16.73 -26.07
C ASP A 143 -20.96 -16.60 -25.48
N ASN A 144 -21.71 -17.70 -25.38
CA ASN A 144 -23.01 -17.74 -24.72
C ASN A 144 -22.89 -18.07 -23.21
N PRO A 145 -23.23 -17.14 -22.29
CA PRO A 145 -23.19 -17.37 -20.84
C PRO A 145 -24.12 -18.49 -20.35
N GLU A 146 -25.18 -18.83 -21.08
CA GLU A 146 -26.12 -19.89 -20.71
C GLU A 146 -25.44 -21.26 -20.59
N ILE A 147 -24.43 -21.52 -21.44
CA ILE A 147 -23.64 -22.76 -21.43
C ILE A 147 -23.00 -23.00 -20.05
N ILE A 148 -22.57 -21.93 -19.38
CA ILE A 148 -21.95 -21.99 -18.06
C ILE A 148 -23.03 -22.06 -16.97
N SER A 149 -24.07 -21.22 -17.05
CA SER A 149 -25.10 -21.14 -16.00
C SER A 149 -25.94 -22.40 -15.89
N ASP A 150 -26.26 -23.04 -17.01
CA ASP A 150 -27.10 -24.24 -17.03
C ASP A 150 -26.38 -25.45 -16.42
N LYS A 151 -25.05 -25.51 -16.56
CA LYS A 151 -24.23 -26.58 -16.00
C LYS A 151 -23.92 -26.40 -14.51
N ILE A 152 -23.99 -25.17 -13.98
CA ILE A 152 -23.53 -24.88 -12.61
C ILE A 152 -24.62 -24.11 -11.84
N LYS A 153 -25.38 -24.85 -11.02
CA LYS A 153 -26.56 -24.37 -10.26
C LYS A 153 -26.42 -23.02 -9.54
N PHE A 154 -25.22 -22.65 -9.07
CA PHE A 154 -24.98 -21.43 -8.30
C PHE A 154 -24.33 -20.28 -9.10
N ILE A 155 -24.21 -20.46 -10.42
CA ILE A 155 -23.70 -19.46 -11.35
C ILE A 155 -24.86 -19.05 -12.25
N GLY A 156 -25.44 -17.89 -11.96
CA GLY A 156 -26.41 -17.28 -12.87
C GLY A 156 -25.73 -16.56 -14.04
N ILE A 157 -26.54 -16.13 -15.01
CA ILE A 157 -26.12 -15.46 -16.26
C ILE A 157 -25.10 -14.34 -15.99
N LYS A 158 -25.35 -13.46 -15.02
CA LYS A 158 -24.43 -12.34 -14.69
C LYS A 158 -23.02 -12.82 -14.34
N LYS A 159 -22.90 -13.90 -13.55
CA LYS A 159 -21.59 -14.48 -13.18
C LYS A 159 -20.94 -15.18 -14.38
N ALA A 160 -21.74 -15.86 -15.20
CA ALA A 160 -21.26 -16.48 -16.43
C ALA A 160 -20.72 -15.43 -17.42
N THR A 161 -21.43 -14.32 -17.61
CA THR A 161 -20.98 -13.17 -18.42
C THR A 161 -19.65 -12.63 -17.91
N ASN A 162 -19.48 -12.46 -16.59
CA ASN A 162 -18.21 -11.99 -16.04
C ASN A 162 -17.03 -12.93 -16.31
N ILE A 163 -17.28 -14.24 -16.40
CA ILE A 163 -16.25 -15.23 -16.78
C ILE A 163 -15.90 -15.08 -18.27
N ILE A 164 -16.89 -14.87 -19.13
CA ILE A 164 -16.66 -14.64 -20.57
C ILE A 164 -15.88 -13.35 -20.79
N ASN A 165 -16.28 -12.26 -20.11
CA ASN A 165 -15.62 -10.96 -20.15
C ASN A 165 -14.13 -11.04 -19.78
N LEU A 166 -13.77 -11.89 -18.81
CA LEU A 166 -12.37 -12.14 -18.44
C LEU A 166 -11.53 -12.62 -19.62
N PHE A 167 -12.08 -13.49 -20.48
CA PHE A 167 -11.36 -14.03 -21.64
C PHE A 167 -11.44 -13.14 -22.88
N GLN A 168 -12.50 -12.34 -23.01
CA GLN A 168 -12.66 -11.39 -24.10
C GLN A 168 -11.86 -10.09 -23.92
N GLY A 169 -11.16 -9.95 -22.79
CA GLY A 169 -10.38 -8.75 -22.50
C GLY A 169 -11.26 -7.53 -22.24
N TYR A 170 -12.48 -7.72 -21.74
CA TYR A 170 -13.29 -6.60 -21.27
C TYR A 170 -12.66 -6.04 -20.01
N GLU A 171 -11.98 -4.92 -20.16
CA GLU A 171 -11.47 -4.12 -19.05
C GLU A 171 -12.65 -3.30 -18.50
N ASP A 172 -13.05 -3.60 -17.26
CA ASP A 172 -13.97 -2.72 -16.55
C ASP A 172 -13.30 -1.33 -16.46
N PRO A 173 -13.93 -0.23 -16.92
CA PRO A 173 -13.33 1.10 -16.83
C PRO A 173 -12.88 1.46 -15.41
N ASP A 174 -13.53 0.85 -14.40
CA ASP A 174 -13.27 1.05 -12.98
C ASP A 174 -12.28 0.03 -12.38
N PHE A 175 -11.69 -0.89 -13.17
CA PHE A 175 -10.85 -1.98 -12.64
C PHE A 175 -9.61 -1.49 -11.89
N LEU A 176 -8.94 -0.45 -12.40
CA LEU A 176 -7.77 0.13 -11.76
C LEU A 176 -8.13 1.03 -10.56
N SER A 177 -9.28 1.70 -10.60
CA SER A 177 -9.74 2.55 -9.50
C SER A 177 -10.24 1.71 -8.31
N ASP A 178 -11.06 0.69 -8.53
CA ASP A 178 -11.70 -0.08 -7.46
C ASP A 178 -10.71 -0.85 -6.57
N ILE A 179 -9.64 -1.41 -7.15
CA ILE A 179 -8.63 -2.18 -6.42
C ILE A 179 -7.81 -1.27 -5.48
N ASP A 180 -7.46 -0.07 -5.95
CA ASP A 180 -6.64 0.88 -5.21
C ASP A 180 -7.46 1.61 -4.12
N VAL A 181 -8.72 1.95 -4.40
CA VAL A 181 -9.62 2.66 -3.46
C VAL A 181 -10.03 1.76 -2.29
N MET A 182 -10.44 0.51 -2.55
CA MET A 182 -11.04 -0.35 -1.52
C MET A 182 -10.06 -0.76 -0.43
N VAL A 183 -8.80 -1.01 -0.78
CA VAL A 183 -7.75 -1.35 0.18
C VAL A 183 -7.46 -0.12 1.04
N PHE A 184 -7.29 1.03 0.41
CA PHE A 184 -6.91 2.27 1.09
C PHE A 184 -8.00 2.79 2.05
N GLU A 185 -9.27 2.86 1.62
CA GLU A 185 -10.38 3.36 2.46
C GLU A 185 -10.58 2.48 3.71
N LYS A 186 -10.49 1.15 3.55
CA LYS A 186 -10.65 0.20 4.66
C LYS A 186 -9.51 0.31 5.68
N TYR A 187 -8.26 0.41 5.24
CA TYR A 187 -7.11 0.57 6.14
C TYR A 187 -7.14 1.90 6.88
N LEU A 188 -7.52 2.96 6.18
CA LEU A 188 -7.55 4.29 6.78
C LEU A 188 -8.66 4.40 7.83
N LYS A 189 -9.85 3.85 7.55
CA LYS A 189 -10.93 3.74 8.54
C LYS A 189 -10.50 2.94 9.77
N LEU A 190 -9.78 1.82 9.57
CA LEU A 190 -9.23 1.01 10.67
C LEU A 190 -8.17 1.75 11.50
N ALA A 191 -7.21 2.39 10.83
CA ALA A 191 -6.14 3.14 11.48
C ALA A 191 -6.70 4.32 12.28
N ILE A 192 -7.68 5.04 11.73
CA ILE A 192 -8.27 6.19 12.40
C ILE A 192 -9.21 5.75 13.53
N ASN A 193 -10.01 4.69 13.35
CA ASN A 193 -10.85 4.14 14.43
C ASN A 193 -10.02 3.61 15.61
N ASN A 194 -8.80 3.13 15.37
CA ASN A 194 -7.89 2.70 16.43
C ASN A 194 -7.15 3.87 17.12
N TYR A 195 -7.05 5.04 16.48
CA TYR A 195 -6.35 6.22 17.00
C TYR A 195 -7.27 7.22 17.70
N LEU A 196 -8.57 7.21 17.39
CA LEU A 196 -9.58 8.09 17.99
C LEU A 196 -10.26 7.40 19.17
N ASN A 197 -9.96 7.85 20.40
CA ASN A 197 -10.75 7.48 21.58
C ASN A 197 -12.23 7.90 21.38
N PRO A 198 -13.24 7.04 21.64
CA PRO A 198 -14.64 7.28 21.23
C PRO A 198 -15.41 8.37 22.00
N GLN A 199 -14.75 9.23 22.79
CA GLN A 199 -15.41 10.04 23.82
C GLN A 199 -15.63 11.53 23.44
N SER A 200 -15.48 11.94 22.18
CA SER A 200 -15.80 13.32 21.78
C SER A 200 -16.33 13.43 20.34
N GLY A 201 -17.58 13.88 20.18
CA GLY A 201 -18.26 14.09 18.89
C GLY A 201 -17.59 15.08 17.91
N SER A 202 -16.52 15.76 18.31
CA SER A 202 -15.64 16.53 17.40
C SER A 202 -14.84 15.66 16.44
N ASN A 203 -14.58 14.40 16.82
CA ASN A 203 -13.68 13.50 16.10
C ASN A 203 -14.34 12.88 14.86
N GLU A 204 -15.67 12.70 14.88
CA GLU A 204 -16.44 12.10 13.79
C GLU A 204 -16.51 13.03 12.55
N LYS A 205 -16.69 14.33 12.79
CA LYS A 205 -16.70 15.34 11.70
C LYS A 205 -15.32 15.55 11.07
N GLN A 206 -14.25 15.43 11.86
CA GLN A 206 -12.88 15.44 11.33
C GLN A 206 -12.59 14.17 10.52
N LEU A 207 -13.07 13.02 10.97
CA LEU A 207 -12.95 11.74 10.28
C LEU A 207 -13.65 11.76 8.91
N ASP A 208 -14.87 12.27 8.83
CA ASP A 208 -15.60 12.39 7.57
C ASP A 208 -14.86 13.30 6.58
N ASN A 209 -14.30 14.42 7.07
CA ASN A 209 -13.57 15.35 6.24
C ASN A 209 -12.25 14.75 5.71
N MET A 210 -11.51 14.03 6.56
CA MET A 210 -10.29 13.31 6.14
C MET A 210 -10.62 12.21 5.12
N THR A 211 -11.69 11.46 5.34
CA THR A 211 -12.14 10.41 4.42
C THR A 211 -12.53 10.98 3.07
N LYS A 212 -13.21 12.14 3.05
CA LYS A 212 -13.61 12.83 1.82
C LYS A 212 -12.39 13.31 1.02
N ILE A 213 -11.47 14.01 1.67
CA ILE A 213 -10.24 14.51 1.03
C ILE A 213 -9.45 13.34 0.41
N LEU A 214 -9.36 12.23 1.12
CA LEU A 214 -8.63 11.07 0.63
C LEU A 214 -9.31 10.41 -0.57
N LYS A 215 -10.64 10.32 -0.60
CA LYS A 215 -11.37 9.88 -1.79
C LYS A 215 -11.05 10.74 -2.99
N GLU A 216 -11.03 12.06 -2.82
CA GLU A 216 -10.64 12.99 -3.90
C GLU A 216 -9.22 12.70 -4.43
N TYR A 217 -8.23 12.46 -3.56
CA TYR A 217 -6.86 12.12 -3.98
C TYR A 217 -6.74 10.75 -4.65
N ILE A 218 -7.58 9.78 -4.30
CA ILE A 218 -7.63 8.47 -4.94
C ILE A 218 -8.31 8.58 -6.31
N ASP A 219 -9.42 9.30 -6.41
CA ASP A 219 -10.13 9.56 -7.68
C ASP A 219 -9.22 10.31 -8.67
N MET A 220 -8.33 11.17 -8.17
CA MET A 220 -7.29 11.83 -8.96
C MET A 220 -6.10 10.92 -9.34
N GLY A 221 -6.06 9.67 -8.86
CA GLY A 221 -5.02 8.69 -9.15
C GLY A 221 -3.65 8.99 -8.52
N VAL A 222 -3.60 9.86 -7.51
CA VAL A 222 -2.38 10.33 -6.83
C VAL A 222 -1.84 9.28 -5.86
N ILE A 223 -2.72 8.47 -5.26
CA ILE A 223 -2.36 7.42 -4.30
C ILE A 223 -2.82 6.06 -4.87
N ARG A 224 -1.87 5.15 -5.14
CA ARG A 224 -2.11 3.86 -5.83
C ARG A 224 -1.73 2.62 -5.00
N GLY A 225 -1.69 2.73 -3.67
CA GLY A 225 -1.56 1.55 -2.81
C GLY A 225 -0.90 1.77 -1.45
N LEU A 226 -1.49 1.14 -0.42
CA LEU A 226 -0.86 0.83 0.87
C LEU A 226 -1.02 -0.68 1.08
N ARG A 227 0.08 -1.38 1.40
CA ARG A 227 0.08 -2.81 1.68
C ARG A 227 0.49 -3.03 3.12
N ASP A 228 -0.42 -3.49 3.97
CA ASP A 228 -0.07 -4.03 5.28
C ASP A 228 -0.22 -5.55 5.29
N GLY A 229 0.73 -6.23 5.92
CA GLY A 229 1.01 -7.67 5.79
C GLY A 229 0.00 -8.62 6.44
N LYS A 230 -1.29 -8.29 6.51
CA LYS A 230 -2.33 -9.20 7.01
C LYS A 230 -3.41 -9.42 5.97
N ASN A 231 -3.54 -10.69 5.57
CA ASN A 231 -4.55 -11.21 4.63
C ASN A 231 -5.93 -10.60 4.90
N ILE A 232 -6.48 -9.92 3.89
CA ILE A 232 -7.85 -9.37 3.90
C ILE A 232 -8.89 -10.45 3.51
N PHE A 233 -8.46 -11.70 3.35
CA PHE A 233 -9.35 -12.85 3.18
C PHE A 233 -9.19 -13.81 4.37
N ASN A 234 -9.94 -13.54 5.44
CA ASN A 234 -10.58 -14.51 6.32
C ASN A 234 -11.59 -13.78 7.20
#